data_AF-A0A3P5XTR7-F1
#
_entry.id   AF-A0A3P5XTR7-F1
#
_cell.length_a   1.000
_cell.length_b   1.000
_cell.length_c   1.000
_cell.angle_alpha   90.00
_cell.angle_beta   90.00
_cell.angle_gamma   90.00
#
_symmetry.space_group_name_H-M   'P 1'
#
loop_
_entity.id
_entity.type
_entity.pdbx_description
1 polymer ?
#
loop_
_entity_poly.entity_id
_entity_poly.type
_entity_poly.pdbx_seq_one_letter_code
_entity_poly.pdbx_strand_id
1 'polypeptide(L)'
;MSGFDDVTLTWAGKDYEIRAHDLMPIISKVENILLRDEDQGVLAIDVLCNKRPIAKIAECFEAILRHAKAPVLPGEAYLAVMSAFADRDGGYFECVQDQVMQILSLLAPPVHLQILGTRAEAKGGGEKK
;
A
#
# COMPACT_ATOMS: atom_id res chain seq x y z
N MET A 1 -2.39 -19.05 -17.52
CA MET A 1 -2.88 -18.82 -16.15
C MET A 1 -2.44 -17.43 -15.75
N SER A 2 -3.30 -16.43 -15.97
CA SER A 2 -3.08 -15.03 -15.55
C SER A 2 -3.77 -14.84 -14.21
N GLY A 3 -3.03 -15.06 -13.11
CA GLY A 3 -3.54 -14.82 -11.76
C GLY A 3 -2.97 -13.55 -11.13
N PHE A 4 -1.75 -13.19 -11.52
CA PHE A 4 -0.93 -12.16 -10.91
C PHE A 4 -0.05 -11.52 -11.98
N ASP A 5 0.06 -10.19 -11.95
CA ASP A 5 0.97 -9.40 -12.77
C ASP A 5 2.15 -8.91 -11.92
N ASP A 6 3.27 -8.54 -12.54
CA ASP A 6 4.39 -7.93 -11.82
C ASP A 6 3.94 -6.60 -11.19
N VAL A 7 4.38 -6.32 -9.96
CA VAL A 7 4.00 -5.12 -9.19
C VAL A 7 5.21 -4.23 -8.99
N THR A 8 5.08 -2.96 -9.37
CA THR A 8 6.08 -1.93 -9.13
C THR A 8 5.71 -1.07 -7.92
N LEU A 9 6.68 -0.85 -7.06
CA LEU A 9 6.59 -0.06 -5.83
C LEU A 9 7.60 1.06 -5.90
N THR A 10 7.24 2.23 -5.38
CA THR A 10 8.14 3.38 -5.35
C THR A 10 8.47 3.74 -3.90
N TRP A 11 9.76 3.79 -3.59
CA TRP A 11 10.28 4.18 -2.29
C TRP A 11 11.53 5.04 -2.44
N ALA A 12 11.58 6.17 -1.72
CA ALA A 12 12.70 7.11 -1.74
C ALA A 12 13.13 7.52 -3.17
N GLY A 13 12.16 7.73 -4.07
CA GLY A 13 12.40 8.10 -5.46
C GLY A 13 12.94 6.98 -6.36
N LYS A 14 12.94 5.73 -5.89
CA LYS A 14 13.39 4.56 -6.64
C LYS A 14 12.27 3.53 -6.76
N ASP A 15 12.22 2.90 -7.92
CA ASP A 15 11.27 1.82 -8.20
C ASP A 15 11.85 0.45 -7.87
N TYR A 16 11.01 -0.40 -7.30
CA TYR A 16 11.29 -1.77 -6.91
C TYR A 16 10.19 -2.68 -7.46
N GLU A 17 10.59 -3.80 -8.05
CA GLU A 17 9.67 -4.71 -8.73
C GLU A 17 9.53 -6.01 -7.93
N ILE A 18 8.30 -6.49 -7.77
CA ILE A 18 8.00 -7.84 -7.27
C ILE A 18 7.42 -8.62 -8.44
N ARG A 19 8.04 -9.76 -8.76
CA ARG A 19 7.57 -10.63 -9.82
C ARG A 19 6.28 -11.33 -9.42
N ALA A 20 5.41 -11.59 -10.38
CA ALA A 20 4.12 -12.23 -10.17
C ALA A 20 4.21 -13.56 -9.38
N HIS A 21 5.26 -14.34 -9.62
CA HIS A 21 5.48 -15.63 -8.94
C HIS A 21 5.92 -15.50 -7.47
N ASP A 22 6.36 -14.31 -7.06
CA ASP A 22 6.81 -13.99 -5.71
C ASP A 22 5.71 -13.31 -4.87
N LEU A 23 4.56 -12.97 -5.48
CA LEU A 23 3.49 -12.21 -4.81
C LEU A 23 2.78 -12.98 -3.70
N MET A 24 2.48 -14.28 -3.89
CA MET A 24 1.72 -15.03 -2.88
C MET A 24 2.40 -15.07 -1.50
N PRO A 25 3.72 -15.36 -1.39
CA PRO A 25 4.42 -15.28 -0.11
C PRO A 25 4.30 -13.92 0.58
N ILE A 26 4.37 -12.81 -0.17
CA ILE A 26 4.26 -11.48 0.43
C ILE A 26 2.82 -11.10 0.77
N ILE A 27 1.84 -11.50 -0.05
CA ILE A 27 0.40 -11.34 0.25
C ILE A 27 0.06 -11.99 1.59
N SER A 28 0.43 -13.26 1.79
CA SER A 28 0.16 -13.96 3.05
C SER A 28 0.83 -13.29 4.25
N LYS A 29 2.04 -12.75 4.08
CA LYS A 29 2.74 -12.02 5.14
C LYS A 29 2.01 -10.71 5.48
N VAL A 30 1.55 -9.97 4.48
CA VAL A 30 0.82 -8.71 4.66
C VAL A 30 -0.51 -8.96 5.36
N GLU A 31 -1.26 -9.99 4.95
CA GLU A 31 -2.52 -10.38 5.61
C GLU A 31 -2.29 -10.69 7.10
N ASN A 32 -1.24 -11.46 7.42
CA ASN A 32 -0.88 -11.76 8.81
C ASN A 32 -0.43 -10.53 9.61
N ILE A 33 0.13 -9.50 8.97
CA ILE A 33 0.49 -8.25 9.66
C ILE A 33 -0.78 -7.46 9.99
N LEU A 34 -1.73 -7.41 9.06
CA LEU A 34 -2.97 -6.63 9.19
C LEU A 34 -3.98 -7.26 10.14
N LEU A 35 -4.07 -8.58 10.16
CA LEU A 35 -5.01 -9.34 10.98
C LEU A 35 -4.35 -9.76 12.30
N ARG A 36 -5.04 -9.56 13.42
CA ARG A 36 -4.67 -10.16 14.71
C ARG A 36 -5.43 -11.48 14.90
N ASP A 37 -4.98 -12.32 15.83
CA ASP A 37 -5.68 -13.57 16.20
C ASP A 37 -7.14 -13.35 16.65
N GLU A 38 -7.45 -12.15 17.12
CA GLU A 38 -8.78 -11.70 17.54
C GLU A 38 -9.67 -11.17 16.39
N ASP A 39 -9.13 -10.99 15.18
CA ASP A 39 -9.84 -10.47 14.00
C ASP A 39 -10.57 -11.58 13.20
N GLN A 40 -11.11 -12.61 13.87
CA GLN A 40 -11.86 -13.67 13.21
C GLN A 40 -13.03 -13.09 12.39
N GLY A 41 -13.00 -13.31 11.08
CA GLY A 41 -14.04 -12.85 10.14
C GLY A 41 -13.85 -11.43 9.59
N VAL A 42 -12.76 -10.74 9.93
CA VAL A 42 -12.40 -9.44 9.32
C VAL A 42 -11.47 -9.66 8.14
N LEU A 43 -11.76 -9.04 7.00
CA LEU A 43 -10.87 -9.09 5.84
C LEU A 43 -9.74 -8.07 5.98
N ALA A 44 -8.53 -8.42 5.54
CA ALA A 44 -7.36 -7.52 5.59
C ALA A 44 -7.63 -6.18 4.86
N ILE A 45 -8.42 -6.23 3.79
CA ILE A 45 -8.84 -5.03 3.04
C ILE A 45 -9.72 -4.09 3.88
N ASP A 46 -10.55 -4.61 4.77
CA ASP A 46 -11.40 -3.78 5.64
C ASP A 46 -10.55 -3.03 6.67
N VAL A 47 -9.50 -3.67 7.18
CA VAL A 47 -8.54 -3.03 8.10
C VAL A 47 -7.81 -1.88 7.39
N LEU A 48 -7.37 -2.10 6.15
CA LEU A 48 -6.69 -1.10 5.34
C LEU A 48 -7.59 0.08 4.98
N CYS A 49 -8.81 -0.19 4.51
CA CYS A 49 -9.69 0.86 4.00
C CYS A 49 -10.35 1.68 5.11
N ASN A 50 -10.80 1.02 6.19
CA ASN A 50 -11.64 1.63 7.23
C ASN A 50 -10.88 2.01 8.50
N LYS A 51 -10.05 1.10 9.05
CA LYS A 51 -9.37 1.33 10.34
C LYS A 51 -8.07 2.13 10.18
N ARG A 52 -7.36 1.94 9.07
CA ARG A 52 -6.07 2.59 8.72
C ARG A 52 -5.06 2.67 9.88
N PRO A 53 -4.75 1.55 10.56
CA PRO A 53 -3.76 1.55 11.64
C PRO A 53 -2.36 1.89 11.08
N ILE A 54 -1.86 3.10 11.34
CA ILE A 54 -0.62 3.65 10.75
C ILE A 54 0.58 2.73 10.98
N ALA A 55 0.77 2.24 12.21
CA ALA A 55 1.88 1.35 12.55
C ALA A 55 1.84 0.04 11.74
N LYS A 56 0.66 -0.52 11.50
CA LYS A 56 0.47 -1.73 10.72
C LYS A 56 0.63 -1.49 9.22
N ILE A 57 0.16 -0.35 8.71
CA ILE A 57 0.38 0.07 7.32
C ILE A 57 1.88 0.20 7.05
N ALA A 58 2.60 0.90 7.92
CA ALA A 58 4.04 1.05 7.82
C ALA A 58 4.76 -0.30 7.90
N GLU A 59 4.37 -1.19 8.83
CA GLU A 59 4.92 -2.54 8.96
C GLU A 59 4.70 -3.38 7.69
N CYS A 60 3.49 -3.32 7.10
CA CYS A 60 3.17 -3.98 5.83
C CYS A 60 4.04 -3.44 4.71
N PHE A 61 4.11 -2.11 4.59
CA PHE A 61 4.86 -1.46 3.52
C PHE A 61 6.35 -1.80 3.59
N GLU A 62 6.94 -1.79 4.79
CA GLU A 62 8.32 -2.26 5.00
C GLU A 62 8.51 -3.74 4.63
N ALA A 63 7.56 -4.60 4.99
CA ALA A 63 7.62 -6.01 4.62
C ALA A 63 7.62 -6.21 3.10
N ILE A 64 6.79 -5.45 2.39
CA ILE A 64 6.69 -5.46 0.93
C ILE A 64 7.99 -4.92 0.30
N LEU A 65 8.49 -3.78 0.77
CA LEU A 65 9.73 -3.18 0.29
C LEU A 65 10.94 -4.10 0.48
N ARG A 66 11.09 -4.74 1.64
CA ARG A 66 12.15 -5.72 1.87
C ARG A 66 12.01 -6.95 0.98
N HIS A 67 10.79 -7.38 0.69
CA HIS A 67 10.53 -8.46 -0.25
C HIS A 67 11.02 -8.10 -1.66
N ALA A 68 10.75 -6.86 -2.09
CA ALA A 68 11.25 -6.25 -3.33
C ALA A 68 12.76 -5.87 -3.30
N LYS A 69 13.50 -6.31 -2.27
CA LYS A 69 14.94 -6.05 -2.05
C LYS A 69 15.30 -4.57 -1.87
N ALA A 70 14.35 -3.73 -1.48
CA ALA A 70 14.65 -2.36 -1.06
C ALA A 70 15.41 -2.35 0.27
N PRO A 71 16.44 -1.48 0.42
CA PRO A 71 17.24 -1.40 1.63
C PRO A 71 16.54 -0.57 2.73
N VAL A 72 15.35 -0.99 3.15
CA VAL A 72 14.54 -0.29 4.16
C VAL A 72 14.78 -0.85 5.58
N LEU A 73 15.12 0.03 6.51
CA LEU A 73 15.36 -0.30 7.91
C LEU A 73 14.04 -0.49 8.69
N PRO A 74 14.04 -1.23 9.82
CA PRO A 74 12.87 -1.31 10.70
C PRO A 74 12.43 0.06 11.22
N GLY A 75 11.16 0.39 11.02
CA GLY A 75 10.54 1.64 11.47
C GLY A 75 10.75 2.84 10.55
N GLU A 76 11.51 2.70 9.46
CA GLU A 76 11.80 3.78 8.53
C GLU A 76 10.53 4.30 7.82
N ALA A 77 9.60 3.41 7.44
CA ALA A 77 8.35 3.82 6.81
C ALA A 77 7.42 4.54 7.80
N TYR A 78 7.43 4.10 9.07
CA TYR A 78 6.67 4.76 10.13
C TYR A 78 7.22 6.16 10.41
N LEU A 79 8.54 6.28 10.50
CA LEU A 79 9.20 7.57 10.69
C LEU A 79 8.96 8.52 9.52
N ALA A 80 8.99 8.04 8.27
CA ALA A 80 8.66 8.86 7.10
C ALA A 80 7.23 9.45 7.20
N VAL A 81 6.26 8.65 7.64
CA VAL A 81 4.89 9.12 7.89
C VAL A 81 4.85 10.15 9.03
N MET A 82 5.57 9.91 10.14
CA MET A 82 5.60 10.83 11.27
C MET A 82 6.34 12.14 10.96
N SER A 83 7.37 12.10 10.12
CA SER A 83 8.06 13.30 9.60
C SER A 83 7.10 14.14 8.77
N ALA A 84 6.35 13.54 7.84
CA ALA A 84 5.34 14.25 7.06
C ALA A 84 4.23 14.87 7.95
N PHE A 85 3.92 14.26 9.08
CA PHE A 85 3.02 14.84 10.08
C PHE A 85 3.65 16.04 10.81
N ALA A 86 4.91 15.91 11.23
CA ALA A 86 5.64 16.94 11.97
C ALA A 86 5.86 18.21 11.15
N ASP A 87 6.13 18.05 9.85
CA ASP A 87 6.41 19.16 8.93
C ASP A 87 5.17 19.99 8.58
N ARG A 88 3.98 19.61 9.08
CA ARG A 88 2.68 20.28 8.85
C ARG A 88 2.31 20.49 7.38
N ASP A 89 2.92 19.76 6.46
CA ASP A 89 2.82 20.01 5.02
C ASP A 89 1.50 19.49 4.40
N GLY A 90 0.56 18.97 5.21
CA GLY A 90 -0.65 18.30 4.70
C GLY A 90 -0.39 16.98 3.97
N GLY A 91 0.85 16.74 3.51
CA GLY A 91 1.33 15.53 2.83
C GLY A 91 1.36 14.27 3.71
N TYR A 92 1.08 14.38 5.01
CA TYR A 92 0.86 13.21 5.87
C TYR A 92 -0.22 12.28 5.34
N PHE A 93 -1.38 12.84 4.97
CA PHE A 93 -2.49 12.03 4.48
C PHE A 93 -2.14 11.39 3.13
N GLU A 94 -1.42 12.13 2.28
CA GLU A 94 -0.92 11.65 0.99
C GLU A 94 0.07 10.50 1.18
N CYS A 95 1.03 10.62 2.11
CA CYS A 95 2.02 9.58 2.40
C CYS A 95 1.35 8.28 2.87
N VAL A 96 0.39 8.36 3.80
CA VAL A 96 -0.36 7.18 4.27
C VAL A 96 -1.22 6.61 3.15
N GLN A 97 -1.89 7.46 2.36
CA GLN A 97 -2.73 7.02 1.25
C GLN A 97 -1.92 6.33 0.15
N ASP A 98 -0.74 6.83 -0.18
CA ASP A 98 0.16 6.23 -1.17
C ASP A 98 0.64 4.85 -0.71
N GLN A 99 1.01 4.70 0.57
CA GLN A 99 1.36 3.39 1.13
C GLN A 99 0.17 2.42 1.06
N VAL A 100 -1.04 2.87 1.41
CA VAL A 100 -2.25 2.05 1.29
C VAL A 100 -2.51 1.64 -0.17
N MET A 101 -2.36 2.56 -1.13
CA MET A 101 -2.55 2.25 -2.55
C MET A 101 -1.55 1.22 -3.07
N GLN A 102 -0.29 1.29 -2.62
CA GLN A 102 0.75 0.30 -2.95
C GLN A 102 0.51 -1.06 -2.28
N ILE A 103 -0.08 -1.09 -1.09
CA ILE A 103 -0.50 -2.36 -0.47
C ILE A 103 -1.71 -2.95 -1.22
N LEU A 104 -2.64 -2.11 -1.67
CA LEU A 104 -3.82 -2.54 -2.42
C LEU A 104 -3.49 -3.08 -3.81
N SER A 105 -2.47 -2.55 -4.49
CA SER A 105 -2.03 -3.10 -5.78
C SER A 105 -1.56 -4.56 -5.67
N LEU A 106 -1.11 -4.96 -4.48
CA LEU A 106 -0.68 -6.31 -4.17
C LEU A 106 -1.85 -7.21 -3.72
N LEU A 107 -2.65 -6.76 -2.74
CA LEU A 107 -3.69 -7.58 -2.11
C LEU A 107 -4.98 -7.69 -2.93
N ALA A 108 -5.33 -6.64 -3.65
CA ALA A 108 -6.60 -6.56 -4.38
C ALA A 108 -6.42 -5.82 -5.71
N PRO A 109 -5.69 -6.40 -6.69
CA PRO A 109 -5.43 -5.74 -7.96
C PRO A 109 -6.70 -5.22 -8.68
N PRO A 110 -7.83 -5.96 -8.74
CA PRO A 110 -9.05 -5.43 -9.34
C PRO A 110 -9.61 -4.19 -8.63
N VAL A 111 -9.52 -4.14 -7.30
CA VAL A 111 -9.96 -3.00 -6.49
C VAL A 111 -9.03 -1.81 -6.71
N HIS A 112 -7.72 -2.04 -6.73
CA HIS A 112 -6.72 -1.03 -7.04
C HIS A 112 -6.94 -0.39 -8.43
N LEU A 113 -7.19 -1.22 -9.46
CA LEU A 113 -7.46 -0.76 -10.83
C LEU A 113 -8.75 0.05 -10.92
N GLN A 114 -9.81 -0.35 -10.22
CA GLN A 114 -11.06 0.44 -10.17
C GLN A 114 -10.84 1.81 -9.53
N ILE A 115 -10.11 1.87 -8.40
CA ILE A 115 -9.81 3.13 -7.72
C ILE A 115 -8.98 4.07 -8.61
N LEU A 116 -7.98 3.55 -9.32
CA LEU A 116 -7.20 4.35 -10.27
C LEU A 116 -8.02 4.81 -11.48
N GLY A 117 -8.88 3.95 -12.03
CA GLY A 117 -9.80 4.28 -13.13
C GLY A 117 -10.74 5.43 -12.76
N THR A 118 -11.35 5.37 -11.57
CA THR A 118 -12.22 6.45 -11.06
C THR A 118 -11.45 7.77 -10.85
N ARG A 119 -10.17 7.72 -10.45
CA ARG A 119 -9.33 8.93 -10.29
C ARG A 119 -8.94 9.57 -11.62
N ALA A 120 -8.74 8.77 -12.67
CA ALA A 120 -8.48 9.25 -14.02
C ALA A 120 -9.71 9.94 -14.63
N GLU A 121 -10.90 9.37 -14.43
CA GLU A 121 -12.16 9.97 -14.88
C GLU A 121 -12.50 11.27 -14.14
N ALA A 122 -12.24 11.34 -12.83
CA ALA A 122 -12.47 12.55 -12.03
C ALA A 122 -11.59 13.75 -12.45
N LYS A 123 -10.38 13.51 -12.96
CA LYS A 123 -9.50 14.56 -13.50
C LYS A 123 -9.88 15.01 -14.92
N GLY A 124 -10.67 14.22 -15.66
CA GLY A 124 -11.13 14.53 -17.01
C GLY A 124 -12.49 15.25 -17.09
N GLY A 125 -13.21 15.40 -15.98
CA GLY A 125 -14.56 15.98 -15.95
C GLY A 125 -14.63 17.51 -15.82
N GLY A 126 -13.49 18.19 -15.71
CA GLY A 126 -13.40 19.63 -15.46
C GLY A 126 -13.21 20.48 -16.72
N GLU A 127 -13.82 20.13 -17.85
CA GLU A 127 -13.87 21.04 -19.00
C GLU A 127 -15.11 20.74 -19.84
N LYS A 128 -16.24 21.37 -19.48
CA LYS A 128 -17.27 21.81 -20.44
C LYS A 128 -18.34 22.68 -19.77
N LYS A 129 -18.36 23.93 -20.26
CA LYS A 129 -19.36 25.01 -20.19
C LYS A 129 -19.44 25.85 -18.92
#